data_AF-A0AB39JVT0-F1
#
_entry.id   AF-A0AB39JVT0-F1
#
_cell.length_a   1.000
_cell.length_b   1.000
_cell.length_c   1.000
_cell.angle_alpha   90.00
_cell.angle_beta   90.00
_cell.angle_gamma   90.00
#
_symmetry.space_group_name_H-M   'P 1'
#
loop_
_entity.id
_entity.type
_entity.pdbx_description
1 polymer ?
#
loop_
_entity_poly.entity_id
_entity_poly.type
_entity_poly.pdbx_seq_one_letter_code
_entity_poly.pdbx_strand_id
1 'polypeptide(L)' 'MYYKRSLITLEKIDKDHFKILDLSMFLNGIGWCKVIENSIYAEPNPNLWDPDPDEY' A
#
# COMPACT_ATOMS: atom_id res chain seq x y z
N MET A 1 -14.12 12.64 -6.37
CA MET A 1 -13.28 11.65 -7.10
C MET A 1 -12.27 11.07 -6.13
N TYR A 2 -12.49 9.84 -5.67
CA TYR A 2 -11.76 9.21 -4.55
C TYR A 2 -10.57 8.34 -5.00
N TYR A 3 -9.87 8.76 -6.05
CA TYR A 3 -8.66 8.06 -6.47
C TYR A 3 -7.43 8.77 -5.90
N LYS A 4 -6.53 7.99 -5.30
CA LYS A 4 -5.21 8.44 -4.87
C LYS A 4 -4.18 8.03 -5.93
N ARG A 5 -3.06 8.77 -6.00
CA ARG A 5 -1.94 8.35 -6.86
C ARG A 5 -1.37 7.07 -6.27
N SER A 6 -1.19 6.07 -7.12
CA SER A 6 -0.66 4.76 -6.72
C SER A 6 0.40 4.30 -7.70
N LEU A 7 1.37 3.54 -7.20
CA LEU A 7 2.42 2.88 -7.97
C LEU A 7 2.32 1.38 -7.71
N ILE A 8 2.29 0.59 -8.78
CA ILE A 8 2.24 -0.87 -8.70
C ILE A 8 3.36 -1.48 -9.53
N THR A 9 4.08 -2.44 -8.95
CA THR A 9 5.10 -3.24 -9.62
C THR A 9 4.54 -4.63 -9.84
N LEU A 10 4.55 -5.08 -11.10
CA LEU A 10 4.02 -6.37 -11.51
C LEU A 10 5.10 -7.24 -12.12
N GLU A 11 5.09 -8.52 -11.79
CA GLU A 11 5.84 -9.57 -12.47
C GLU A 11 4.87 -10.41 -13.31
N LYS A 12 5.19 -10.62 -14.59
CA LYS A 12 4.39 -11.49 -15.46
C LYS A 12 4.65 -12.95 -15.12
N ILE A 13 3.60 -13.70 -14.79
CA ILE A 13 3.70 -15.14 -14.53
C ILE A 13 3.28 -15.94 -15.77
N ASP A 14 2.17 -15.54 -16.42
CA ASP A 14 1.70 -16.17 -17.66
C ASP A 14 1.03 -15.15 -18.60
N LYS A 15 0.26 -15.63 -19.59
CA LYS A 15 -0.36 -14.79 -20.62
C LYS A 15 -1.23 -13.67 -20.04
N ASP A 16 -1.98 -13.95 -18.97
CA ASP A 16 -3.00 -13.04 -18.41
C ASP A 16 -2.91 -12.91 -16.87
N HIS A 17 -1.95 -13.58 -16.23
CA HIS A 17 -1.70 -13.48 -14.80
C HIS A 17 -0.40 -12.75 -14.49
N PHE A 18 -0.50 -11.82 -13.54
CA PHE A 18 0.60 -11.02 -13.03
C PHE A 18 0.62 -11.13 -11.50
N LYS A 19 1.81 -11.27 -10.95
CA LYS A 19 2.06 -11.19 -9.52
C LYS A 19 2.29 -9.74 -9.14
N ILE A 20 1.65 -9.28 -8.07
CA ILE A 20 1.97 -7.98 -7.48
C ILE A 20 3.23 -8.15 -6.62
N LEU A 21 4.31 -7.47 -7.00
CA LEU A 21 5.52 -7.43 -6.20
C LEU A 21 5.44 -6.33 -5.16
N ASP A 22 5.04 -5.13 -5.57
CA ASP A 22 4.94 -3.97 -4.70
C ASP A 22 3.73 -3.12 -5.07
N LEU A 23 3.11 -2.52 -4.06
CA LEU A 23 2.03 -1.54 -4.21
C LEU A 23 2.27 -0.41 -3.23
N SER A 24 2.30 0.83 -3.72
CA SER A 24 2.40 2.03 -2.89
C SER A 24 1.31 3.03 -3.25
N MET A 25 0.79 3.72 -2.24
CA MET A 25 -0.20 4.78 -2.39
C MET A 25 0.36 6.09 -1.86
N PHE A 26 0.10 7.19 -2.56
CA PHE A 26 0.52 8.52 -2.12
C PHE A 26 -0.57 9.16 -1.26
N LEU A 27 -0.22 9.49 -0.02
CA LEU A 27 -1.07 10.17 0.93
C LEU A 27 -0.52 11.57 1.21
N ASN A 28 -1.37 12.58 1.03
CA ASN A 28 -0.99 13.98 1.28
C ASN A 28 -0.58 14.14 2.75
N GLY A 29 0.54 14.82 2.99
CA GLY A 29 1.08 15.03 4.34
C GLY A 29 1.97 13.89 4.85
N ILE A 30 1.98 12.72 4.19
CA ILE A 30 2.79 11.56 4.61
C ILE A 30 3.77 11.12 3.51
N GLY A 31 3.32 11.10 2.25
CA GLY A 31 4.12 10.65 1.12
C GLY A 31 3.70 9.28 0.62
N TRP A 32 4.66 8.51 0.11
CA TRP A 32 4.42 7.16 -0.41
C TRP A 32 4.36 6.15 0.73
N CYS A 33 3.20 5.51 0.88
CA CYS A 33 2.97 4.45 1.85
C CYS A 33 2.90 3.11 1.12
N LYS A 34 3.69 2.14 1.58
CA LYS A 34 3.65 0.78 1.06
C LYS A 34 2.39 0.08 1.57
N VAL A 35 1.75 -0.66 0.67
CA VAL A 35 0.59 -1.52 0.93
C VAL A 35 1.00 -2.97 0.74
N ILE A 36 1.75 -3.24 -0.34
CA ILE A 36 2.39 -4.53 -0.62
C ILE A 36 3.88 -4.25 -0.79
N GLU A 37 4.72 -5.06 -0.17
CA GLU A 37 6.18 -5.05 -0.29
C GLU A 37 6.67 -6.49 -0.42
N ASN A 38 7.52 -6.78 -1.41
CA ASN A 38 8.05 -8.13 -1.64
C ASN A 38 6.95 -9.22 -1.72
N SER A 39 5.83 -8.90 -2.38
CA SER A 39 4.66 -9.77 -2.52
C SER A 39 3.88 -10.10 -1.24
N ILE A 40 4.15 -9.42 -0.12
CA ILE A 40 3.40 -9.55 1.14
C ILE A 40 2.82 -8.20 1.55
N TYR A 41 1.83 -8.20 2.43
CA TYR A 41 1.32 -6.96 3.01
C TYR A 41 2.42 -6.26 3.80
N ALA A 42 2.55 -4.95 3.58
CA ALA A 42 3.46 -4.12 4.36
C ALA A 42 2.96 -3.97 5.80
N GLU A 43 3.88 -3.77 6.74
CA GLU A 43 3.52 -3.46 8.13
C GLU A 43 2.71 -2.15 8.21
N PRO A 44 1.64 -2.10 9.02
CA PRO A 44 0.86 -0.88 9.19
C PRO A 44 1.75 0.25 9.73
N ASN A 45 1.64 1.44 9.14
CA ASN A 45 2.28 2.61 9.72
C ASN A 45 1.38 3.16 10.84
N PRO A 46 1.79 3.12 12.12
CA PRO A 46 0.97 3.59 13.23
C PRO A 46 0.68 5.09 13.14
N ASN A 47 1.51 5.89 12.45
CA ASN A 47 1.27 7.32 12.26
C ASN A 47 0.21 7.64 11.19
N LEU A 48 -0.31 6.63 10.48
CA LEU A 48 -1.40 6.81 9.52
C LEU A 48 -2.78 6.76 10.18
N TRP A 49 -2.89 6.03 11.28
CA TRP A 49 -4.15 5.74 11.92
C TRP A 49 -4.32 6.66 13.11
N ASP A 50 -5.54 7.16 13.29
CA ASP A 50 -5.87 7.80 14.56
C ASP A 50 -5.69 6.76 15.68
N PRO A 51 -5.18 7.17 16.86
CA PRO A 51 -5.08 6.26 18.00
C PRO A 51 -6.47 5.68 18.31
N ASP A 52 -6.51 4.41 18.69
CA ASP A 52 -7.77 3.77 19.05
C ASP A 52 -8.37 4.55 20.24
N PRO A 53 -9.59 5.10 20.13
CA PRO A 53 -10.21 5.85 21.22
C PRO A 53 -10.38 5.00 22.49
N ASP A 54 -10.37 3.67 22.37
CA ASP A 54 -10.54 2.72 23.46
C ASP A 54 -9.20 2.15 24.01
N GLU A 55 -8.04 2.62 23.55
CA GLU A 55 -6.71 2.18 24.04
C GLU A 55 -6.25 2.82 25.37
N TYR A 56 -7.15 3.48 26.13
CA TYR A 56 -6.88 4.16 27.41
C TYR A 56 -7.47 3.46 28.64
#